data_AF-A0A8H2LJD7-F1
#
_entry.id   AF-A0A8H2LJD7-F1
#
_cell.length_a   1.000
_cell.length_b   1.000
_cell.length_c   1.000
_cell.angle_alpha   90.00
_cell.angle_beta   90.00
_cell.angle_gamma   90.00
#
_symmetry.space_group_name_H-M   'P 1'
#
loop_
_entity.id
_entity.type
_entity.pdbx_description
1 polymer ?
#
loop_
_entity_poly.entity_id
_entity_poly.type
_entity_poly.pdbx_seq_one_letter_code
_entity_poly.pdbx_strand_id
1 'polypeptide(L)'
;MILNPNNISFSDFLAKISGLAEIEQHTILINYDHEIKGTIHELKKLANEIDNLELKRFIHELNNEYKREYSNIEILNYLAELTNDFETERVKVALFEMEVFENMELEETFNELASLQYHNNNWEVPTYKAFNPILKRMDSFEDYKKMRKRVFPFAFLSFYFAMGFLKNSLKKEAESKKNEFKIKSSPTKDNRKYNLSNKDLEDLQNNLIPKIKITDVYNHFNVLTKTTNKNNEFYLTQEQLLIFIKSVFIDKKPIKQDFNCQGITKKTVRKIFYNFYFYNRKVESNQTKIKRKYFNILNQAFHGFNENDYTDFAK
;
A
#
# COMPACT_ATOMS: atom_id res chain seq x y z
N MET A 1 21.61 11.49 -10.22
CA MET A 1 22.27 10.36 -9.53
C MET A 1 21.27 9.21 -9.37
N ILE A 2 21.44 8.09 -10.07
CA ILE A 2 20.54 6.93 -9.91
C ILE A 2 20.75 6.38 -8.49
N LEU A 3 19.66 6.05 -7.76
CA LEU A 3 19.78 5.34 -6.49
C LEU A 3 20.41 3.97 -6.76
N ASN A 4 21.63 3.79 -6.27
CA ASN A 4 22.35 2.53 -6.35
C ASN A 4 22.77 2.19 -4.91
N PRO A 5 22.29 1.10 -4.31
CA PRO A 5 22.69 0.62 -2.99
C PRO A 5 24.21 0.51 -2.78
N ASN A 6 24.98 0.31 -3.85
CA ASN A 6 26.44 0.28 -3.76
C ASN A 6 27.08 1.68 -3.58
N ASN A 7 26.32 2.75 -3.83
CA ASN A 7 26.80 4.14 -3.75
C ASN A 7 26.18 4.94 -2.58
N ILE A 8 25.19 4.38 -1.90
CA ILE A 8 24.46 5.05 -0.81
C ILE A 8 24.06 4.02 0.23
N SER A 9 24.45 4.28 1.49
CA SER A 9 24.12 3.42 2.62
C SER A 9 22.61 3.37 2.84
N PHE A 10 22.12 2.33 3.52
CA PHE A 10 20.69 2.22 3.78
C PHE A 10 20.19 3.36 4.67
N SER A 11 20.94 3.75 5.70
CA SER A 11 20.60 4.88 6.56
C SER A 11 20.46 6.18 5.77
N ASP A 12 21.45 6.49 4.91
CA ASP A 12 21.40 7.68 4.06
C ASP A 12 20.19 7.66 3.11
N PHE A 13 19.85 6.48 2.59
CA PHE A 13 18.65 6.31 1.78
C PHE A 13 17.39 6.60 2.59
N LEU A 14 17.28 6.11 3.82
CA LEU A 14 16.14 6.38 4.71
C LEU A 14 16.02 7.86 5.07
N ALA A 15 17.14 8.52 5.41
CA ALA A 15 17.17 9.95 5.70
C ALA A 15 16.68 10.78 4.49
N LYS A 16 17.09 10.39 3.28
CA LYS A 16 16.69 11.05 2.04
C LYS A 16 15.21 10.85 1.69
N ILE A 17 14.68 9.63 1.74
CA ILE A 17 13.26 9.39 1.37
C ILE A 17 12.27 9.81 2.46
N SER A 18 12.74 10.05 3.69
CA SER A 18 11.90 10.51 4.79
C SER A 18 11.81 12.04 4.87
N GLY A 19 12.75 12.75 4.22
CA GLY A 19 12.90 14.21 4.31
C GLY A 19 13.75 14.65 5.51
N LEU A 20 14.26 13.72 6.31
CA LEU A 20 15.14 14.01 7.46
C LEU A 20 16.43 14.73 7.01
N ALA A 21 16.96 14.32 5.86
CA ALA A 21 18.19 14.89 5.33
C ALA A 21 18.10 16.42 5.02
N GLU A 22 16.89 16.94 4.80
CA GLU A 22 16.68 18.39 4.57
C GLU A 22 16.78 19.22 5.85
N ILE A 23 16.54 18.60 7.01
CA ILE A 23 16.42 19.25 8.31
C ILE A 23 17.58 18.93 9.26
N GLU A 24 18.42 17.94 8.92
CA GLU A 24 19.66 17.65 9.63
C GLU A 24 20.67 18.81 9.52
N GLN A 25 21.50 18.93 10.56
CA GLN A 25 22.61 19.88 10.56
C GLN A 25 23.78 19.32 9.77
N HIS A 26 24.27 20.12 8.82
CA HIS A 26 25.43 19.81 7.99
C HIS A 26 26.65 20.54 8.54
N THR A 27 27.79 19.85 8.57
CA THR A 27 29.09 20.47 8.91
C THR A 27 29.91 20.64 7.64
N ILE A 28 30.28 21.88 7.32
CA ILE A 28 31.13 22.23 6.18
C ILE A 28 32.48 22.71 6.72
N LEU A 29 33.55 22.02 6.33
CA LEU A 29 34.92 22.45 6.59
C LEU A 29 35.37 23.48 5.56
N ILE A 30 35.87 24.62 6.02
CA ILE A 30 36.46 25.68 5.22
C ILE A 30 37.93 25.81 5.62
N ASN A 31 38.83 25.61 4.64
CA ASN A 31 40.27 25.77 4.82
C ASN A 31 40.86 24.95 5.98
N TYR A 32 40.33 23.75 6.24
CA TYR A 32 40.76 22.80 7.29
C TYR A 32 40.66 23.26 8.75
N ASP A 33 40.60 24.57 9.01
CA ASP A 33 40.63 25.15 10.36
C ASP A 33 39.28 25.72 10.81
N HIS A 34 38.31 25.85 9.91
CA HIS A 34 37.00 26.45 10.22
C HIS A 34 35.86 25.49 9.89
N GLU A 35 34.93 25.33 10.82
CA GLU A 35 33.70 24.55 10.62
C GLU A 35 32.49 25.47 10.63
N ILE A 36 31.64 25.34 9.63
CA ILE A 36 30.30 25.91 9.62
C ILE A 36 29.31 24.79 9.86
N LYS A 37 28.42 24.98 10.84
CA LYS A 37 27.33 24.05 11.14
C LYS A 37 25.99 24.71 10.91
N GLY A 38 25.09 24.03 10.22
CA GLY A 38 23.72 24.51 10.03
C GLY A 38 22.91 23.61 9.11
N THR A 39 21.59 23.78 9.16
CA THR A 39 20.67 23.18 8.18
C THR A 39 20.93 23.74 6.79
N ILE A 40 20.44 23.07 5.73
CA ILE A 40 20.55 23.58 4.36
C ILE A 40 19.98 25.00 4.22
N HIS A 41 18.92 25.30 4.95
CA HIS A 41 18.33 26.64 4.96
C HIS A 41 19.26 27.69 5.57
N GLU A 42 19.84 27.40 6.74
CA GLU A 42 20.78 28.28 7.44
C GLU A 42 22.07 28.47 6.64
N LEU A 43 22.61 27.38 6.09
CA LEU A 43 23.78 27.42 5.22
C LEU A 43 23.52 28.27 3.99
N LYS A 44 22.35 28.15 3.36
CA LYS A 44 21.98 28.99 2.21
C LYS A 44 21.87 30.47 2.58
N LYS A 45 21.33 30.78 3.76
CA LYS A 45 21.27 32.16 4.26
C LYS A 45 22.69 32.72 4.45
N LEU A 46 23.54 31.97 5.14
CA LEU A 46 24.94 32.33 5.36
C LEU A 46 25.72 32.48 4.04
N ALA A 47 25.51 31.58 3.08
CA ALA A 47 26.15 31.65 1.77
C ALA A 47 25.83 32.94 1.02
N ASN A 48 24.65 33.53 1.23
CA ASN A 48 24.29 34.81 0.60
C ASN A 48 24.98 36.00 1.25
N GLU A 49 25.36 35.90 2.52
CA GLU A 49 26.02 36.95 3.30
C GLU A 49 27.54 36.96 3.09
N ILE A 50 28.14 35.82 2.73
CA ILE A 50 29.58 35.67 2.52
C ILE A 50 29.95 35.87 1.04
N ASP A 51 31.04 36.59 0.77
CA ASP A 51 31.60 36.70 -0.59
C ASP A 51 32.59 35.57 -0.90
N ASN A 52 32.08 34.33 -0.93
CA ASN A 52 32.86 33.16 -1.31
C ASN A 52 32.07 32.35 -2.37
N LEU A 53 32.55 32.40 -3.62
CA LEU A 53 31.87 31.76 -4.76
C LEU A 53 31.88 30.24 -4.67
N GLU A 54 32.95 29.65 -4.15
CA GLU A 54 33.10 28.19 -4.02
C GLU A 54 32.11 27.65 -2.98
N LEU A 55 32.03 28.29 -1.81
CA LEU A 55 31.06 27.96 -0.78
C LEU A 55 29.61 28.10 -1.29
N LYS A 56 29.32 29.15 -2.05
CA LYS A 56 28.00 29.34 -2.70
C LYS A 56 27.67 28.21 -3.66
N ARG A 57 28.62 27.78 -4.50
CA ARG A 57 28.44 26.65 -5.44
C ARG A 57 28.21 25.35 -4.69
N PHE A 58 29.04 25.06 -3.68
CA PHE A 58 28.90 23.87 -2.86
C PHE A 58 27.54 23.79 -2.18
N ILE A 59 27.10 24.87 -1.51
CA ILE A 59 25.80 24.91 -0.84
C ILE A 59 24.64 24.83 -1.85
N HIS A 60 24.81 25.38 -3.05
CA HIS A 60 23.83 25.23 -4.12
C HIS A 60 23.70 23.78 -4.60
N GLU A 61 24.81 23.11 -4.84
CA GLU A 61 24.85 21.69 -5.22
C GLU A 61 24.25 20.81 -4.13
N LEU A 62 24.64 21.04 -2.88
CA LEU A 62 24.10 20.37 -1.69
C LEU A 62 22.58 20.54 -1.60
N ASN A 63 22.08 21.78 -1.74
CA ASN A 63 20.65 22.06 -1.75
C ASN A 63 19.92 21.37 -2.92
N ASN A 64 20.54 21.27 -4.10
CA ASN A 64 19.94 20.58 -5.24
C ASN A 64 19.89 19.07 -5.04
N GLU A 65 20.89 18.50 -4.35
CA GLU A 65 20.89 17.09 -3.98
C GLU A 65 19.75 16.78 -3.01
N TYR A 66 19.57 17.59 -1.97
CA TYR A 66 18.54 17.34 -0.95
C TYR A 66 17.12 17.65 -1.41
N LYS A 67 16.91 18.66 -2.26
CA LYS A 67 15.59 18.95 -2.83
C LYS A 67 15.10 17.92 -3.85
N ARG A 68 15.96 16.99 -4.24
CA ARG A 68 15.58 16.01 -5.24
C ARG A 68 14.66 14.98 -4.61
N GLU A 69 13.39 15.05 -5.00
CA GLU A 69 12.44 14.00 -4.71
C GLU A 69 12.79 12.73 -5.49
N TYR A 70 12.82 11.60 -4.78
CA TYR A 70 12.96 10.30 -5.41
C TYR A 70 11.61 9.81 -5.91
N SER A 71 11.57 9.39 -7.17
CA SER A 71 10.39 8.75 -7.71
C SER A 71 10.15 7.38 -7.05
N ASN A 72 8.89 6.96 -7.00
CA ASN A 72 8.53 5.63 -6.52
C ASN A 72 9.30 4.52 -7.25
N ILE A 73 9.62 4.70 -8.53
CA ILE A 73 10.38 3.71 -9.32
C ILE A 73 11.82 3.62 -8.82
N GLU A 74 12.49 4.74 -8.57
CA GLU A 74 13.87 4.74 -8.05
C GLU A 74 13.94 4.11 -6.65
N ILE A 75 12.96 4.40 -5.80
CA ILE A 75 12.81 3.77 -4.48
C ILE A 75 12.68 2.25 -4.61
N LEU A 76 11.81 1.78 -5.51
CA LEU A 76 11.59 0.36 -5.71
C LEU A 76 12.82 -0.35 -6.26
N ASN A 77 13.55 0.27 -7.19
CA ASN A 77 14.78 -0.29 -7.73
C ASN A 77 15.85 -0.43 -6.63
N TYR A 78 16.02 0.59 -5.78
CA TYR A 78 16.93 0.52 -4.64
C TYR A 78 16.55 -0.63 -3.69
N LEU A 79 15.27 -0.73 -3.33
CA LEU A 79 14.78 -1.77 -2.44
C LEU A 79 14.92 -3.17 -3.05
N ALA A 80 14.68 -3.33 -4.36
CA ALA A 80 14.86 -4.59 -5.06
C ALA A 80 16.31 -5.05 -4.96
N GLU A 81 17.27 -4.17 -5.25
CA GLU A 81 18.69 -4.50 -5.16
C GLU A 81 19.15 -4.77 -3.72
N LEU A 82 18.75 -3.92 -2.75
CA LEU A 82 19.04 -4.13 -1.31
C LEU A 82 18.54 -5.50 -0.83
N THR A 83 17.32 -5.86 -1.22
CA THR A 83 16.64 -7.06 -0.75
C THR A 83 16.83 -8.27 -1.65
N ASN A 84 17.72 -8.19 -2.65
CA ASN A 84 17.96 -9.26 -3.63
C ASN A 84 16.64 -9.76 -4.28
N ASP A 85 15.98 -8.84 -4.99
CA ASP A 85 14.66 -9.02 -5.61
C ASP A 85 13.56 -9.46 -4.62
N PHE A 86 13.55 -8.81 -3.44
CA PHE A 86 12.55 -9.01 -2.39
C PHE A 86 12.56 -10.40 -1.74
N GLU A 87 13.76 -10.95 -1.52
CA GLU A 87 13.98 -12.15 -0.70
C GLU A 87 13.43 -11.96 0.73
N THR A 88 12.61 -12.90 1.23
CA THR A 88 11.84 -12.75 2.48
C THR A 88 12.65 -12.25 3.65
N GLU A 89 13.81 -12.89 3.91
CA GLU A 89 14.60 -12.62 5.11
C GLU A 89 15.25 -11.25 5.02
N ARG A 90 15.72 -10.86 3.82
CA ARG A 90 16.24 -9.50 3.59
C ARG A 90 15.16 -8.44 3.70
N VAL A 91 13.94 -8.72 3.21
CA VAL A 91 12.80 -7.80 3.37
C VAL A 91 12.44 -7.62 4.85
N LYS A 92 12.46 -8.69 5.66
CA LYS A 92 12.23 -8.59 7.11
C LYS A 92 13.31 -7.75 7.80
N VAL A 93 14.58 -7.96 7.47
CA VAL A 93 15.70 -7.17 8.01
C VAL A 93 15.55 -5.71 7.63
N ALA A 94 15.31 -5.41 6.35
CA ALA A 94 15.10 -4.04 5.88
C ALA A 94 13.90 -3.38 6.58
N LEU A 95 12.78 -4.09 6.75
CA LEU A 95 11.62 -3.58 7.48
C LEU A 95 11.90 -3.30 8.95
N PHE A 96 12.62 -4.20 9.62
CA PHE A 96 13.01 -4.00 11.01
C PHE A 96 13.90 -2.78 11.16
N GLU A 97 14.90 -2.62 10.31
CA GLU A 97 15.78 -1.45 10.30
C GLU A 97 15.01 -0.15 9.98
N MET A 98 14.05 -0.18 9.06
CA MET A 98 13.14 0.95 8.82
C MET A 98 12.28 1.28 10.05
N GLU A 99 11.76 0.28 10.75
CA GLU A 99 10.96 0.49 11.97
C GLU A 99 11.83 1.06 13.11
N VAL A 100 13.07 0.62 13.24
CA VAL A 100 14.03 1.19 14.20
C VAL A 100 14.32 2.65 13.84
N PHE A 101 14.65 2.93 12.58
CA PHE A 101 14.89 4.29 12.09
C PHE A 101 13.66 5.20 12.30
N GLU A 102 12.46 4.70 12.00
CA GLU A 102 11.20 5.44 12.21
C GLU A 102 11.07 5.88 13.67
N ASN A 103 11.22 4.95 14.61
CA ASN A 103 10.93 5.22 16.02
C ASN A 103 12.05 5.96 16.75
N MET A 104 13.32 5.68 16.41
CA MET A 104 14.47 6.20 17.16
C MET A 104 15.06 7.48 16.61
N GLU A 105 14.92 7.72 15.30
CA GLU A 105 15.58 8.86 14.66
C GLU A 105 14.51 9.78 14.08
N LEU A 106 13.67 9.23 13.22
CA LEU A 106 12.73 10.00 12.43
C LEU A 106 11.64 10.67 13.30
N GLU A 107 10.92 9.89 14.13
CA GLU A 107 9.87 10.45 14.97
C GLU A 107 10.44 11.39 16.04
N GLU A 108 11.58 11.04 16.66
CA GLU A 108 12.21 11.85 17.70
C GLU A 108 12.62 13.22 17.18
N THR A 109 13.40 13.27 16.09
CA THR A 109 13.86 14.53 15.49
C THR A 109 12.70 15.40 15.04
N PHE A 110 11.71 14.82 14.34
CA PHE A 110 10.58 15.62 13.85
C PHE A 110 9.64 16.07 14.99
N ASN A 111 9.55 15.34 16.10
CA ASN A 111 8.79 15.78 17.28
C ASN A 111 9.44 17.01 17.93
N GLU A 112 10.76 16.95 18.12
CA GLU A 112 11.52 18.06 18.69
C GLU A 112 11.38 19.31 17.80
N LEU A 113 11.61 19.17 16.50
CA LEU A 113 11.50 20.29 15.56
C LEU A 113 10.08 20.82 15.45
N ALA A 114 9.07 19.94 15.45
CA ALA A 114 7.68 20.39 15.45
C ALA A 114 7.34 21.16 16.73
N SER A 115 7.80 20.70 17.89
CA SER A 115 7.62 21.39 19.17
C SER A 115 8.27 22.78 19.15
N LEU A 116 9.52 22.86 18.72
CA LEU A 116 10.24 24.11 18.58
C LEU A 116 9.51 25.10 17.67
N GLN A 117 8.98 24.64 16.53
CA GLN A 117 8.19 25.49 15.63
C GLN A 117 6.90 26.00 16.27
N TYR A 118 6.20 25.18 17.06
CA TYR A 118 5.01 25.64 17.78
C TYR A 118 5.36 26.72 18.82
N HIS A 119 6.44 26.53 19.58
CA HIS A 119 6.90 27.52 20.55
C HIS A 119 7.36 28.83 19.89
N ASN A 120 8.20 28.75 18.85
CA ASN A 120 8.74 29.93 18.16
C ASN A 120 7.65 30.77 17.48
N ASN A 121 6.56 30.13 17.04
CA ASN A 121 5.45 30.81 16.36
C ASN A 121 4.25 31.10 17.27
N ASN A 122 4.34 30.83 18.59
CA ASN A 122 3.23 30.95 19.55
C ASN A 122 1.95 30.22 19.09
N TRP A 123 2.08 29.03 18.51
CA TRP A 123 0.94 28.21 18.11
C TRP A 123 0.41 27.39 19.30
N GLU A 124 -0.91 27.20 19.35
CA GLU A 124 -1.54 26.35 20.36
C GLU A 124 -1.14 24.88 20.14
N VAL A 125 -0.47 24.28 21.13
CA VAL A 125 -0.02 22.89 21.08
C VAL A 125 -1.26 21.97 21.16
N PRO A 126 -1.53 21.16 20.12
CA PRO A 126 -2.66 20.25 20.15
C PRO A 126 -2.42 19.15 21.17
N THR A 127 -3.45 18.76 21.89
CA THR A 127 -3.39 17.67 22.88
C THR A 127 -4.46 16.62 22.64
N TYR A 128 -4.24 15.42 23.19
CA TYR A 128 -5.25 14.37 23.29
C TYR A 128 -5.28 13.80 24.71
N LYS A 129 -6.42 13.23 25.11
CA LYS A 129 -6.57 12.60 26.41
C LYS A 129 -6.36 11.10 26.31
N ALA A 130 -5.53 10.53 27.17
CA ALA A 130 -5.34 9.09 27.28
C ALA A 130 -5.40 8.63 28.74
N PHE A 131 -5.85 7.39 28.95
CA PHE A 131 -5.89 6.80 30.27
C PHE A 131 -4.48 6.38 30.68
N ASN A 132 -4.01 6.92 31.79
CA ASN A 132 -2.75 6.53 32.41
C ASN A 132 -3.01 5.35 33.37
N PRO A 133 -2.56 4.12 33.04
CA PRO A 133 -2.83 2.95 33.86
C PRO A 133 -2.12 2.99 35.22
N ILE A 134 -1.00 3.73 35.32
CA ILE A 134 -0.21 3.87 36.55
C ILE A 134 -0.96 4.79 37.53
N LEU A 135 -1.42 5.94 37.05
CA LEU A 135 -2.09 6.95 37.87
C LEU A 135 -3.61 6.77 37.96
N LYS A 136 -4.17 5.82 37.19
CA LYS A 136 -5.61 5.53 37.07
C LYS A 136 -6.46 6.77 36.78
N ARG A 137 -5.96 7.68 35.94
CA ARG A 137 -6.66 8.92 35.56
C ARG A 137 -6.48 9.23 34.07
N MET A 138 -7.31 10.14 33.57
CA MET A 138 -7.13 10.70 32.23
C MET A 138 -6.10 11.82 32.28
N ASP A 139 -4.97 11.63 31.61
CA ASP A 139 -3.95 12.65 31.43
C ASP A 139 -4.06 13.24 30.02
N SER A 140 -3.61 14.49 29.87
CA SER A 140 -3.52 15.18 28.58
C SER A 140 -2.08 15.08 28.07
N PHE A 141 -1.91 14.61 26.84
CA PHE A 141 -0.62 14.45 26.19
C PHE A 141 -0.57 15.31 24.93
N GLU A 142 0.62 15.76 24.56
CA GLU A 142 0.85 16.48 23.30
C GLU A 142 0.60 15.56 22.10
N ASP A 143 -0.14 16.06 21.12
CA ASP A 143 -0.44 15.34 19.89
C ASP A 143 0.64 15.65 18.84
N TYR A 144 1.83 15.07 19.05
CA TYR A 144 2.96 15.25 18.15
C TYR A 144 2.62 14.90 16.70
N LYS A 145 1.73 13.92 16.47
CA LYS A 145 1.28 13.57 15.14
C LYS A 145 0.57 14.73 14.44
N LYS A 146 -0.32 15.46 15.14
CA LYS A 146 -0.92 16.69 14.60
C LYS A 146 0.09 17.80 14.41
N MET A 147 1.04 17.95 15.34
CA MET A 147 2.09 18.97 15.24
C MET A 147 2.96 18.73 13.99
N ARG A 148 3.48 17.51 13.82
CA ARG A 148 4.25 17.10 12.64
C ARG A 148 3.46 17.31 11.36
N LYS A 149 2.18 16.95 11.31
CA LYS A 149 1.35 17.15 10.10
C LYS A 149 1.16 18.62 9.73
N ARG A 150 1.16 19.53 10.71
CA ARG A 150 1.09 20.98 10.46
C ARG A 150 2.42 21.52 9.94
N VAL A 151 3.53 21.13 10.56
CA VAL A 151 4.87 21.65 10.25
C VAL A 151 5.43 21.02 8.98
N PHE A 152 5.20 19.73 8.78
CA PHE A 152 5.77 18.90 7.72
C PHE A 152 4.67 18.08 7.00
N PRO A 153 3.74 18.71 6.28
CA PRO A 153 2.56 18.04 5.73
C PRO A 153 2.86 16.93 4.70
N PHE A 154 4.04 16.96 4.07
CA PHE A 154 4.45 16.02 3.03
C PHE A 154 5.65 15.17 3.42
N ALA A 155 6.21 15.37 4.63
CA ALA A 155 7.29 14.52 5.11
C ALA A 155 6.81 13.07 5.23
N PHE A 156 7.77 12.14 5.19
CA PHE A 156 7.54 10.70 5.34
C PHE A 156 6.75 10.01 4.21
N LEU A 157 6.23 10.73 3.21
CA LEU A 157 5.36 10.11 2.19
C LEU A 157 6.07 8.96 1.46
N SER A 158 7.29 9.22 0.96
CA SER A 158 8.11 8.25 0.25
C SER A 158 8.63 7.14 1.18
N PHE A 159 8.97 7.48 2.43
CA PHE A 159 9.34 6.51 3.47
C PHE A 159 8.20 5.51 3.77
N TYR A 160 6.97 5.99 4.01
CA TYR A 160 5.82 5.13 4.27
C TYR A 160 5.37 4.37 3.04
N PHE A 161 5.55 4.92 1.84
CA PHE A 161 5.39 4.18 0.60
C PHE A 161 6.33 2.97 0.54
N ALA A 162 7.63 3.18 0.82
CA ALA A 162 8.64 2.12 0.85
C ALA A 162 8.31 1.04 1.88
N MET A 163 8.03 1.41 3.14
CA MET A 163 7.63 0.45 4.18
C MET A 163 6.37 -0.32 3.79
N GLY A 164 5.35 0.39 3.27
CA GLY A 164 4.10 -0.22 2.84
C GLY A 164 4.31 -1.23 1.71
N PHE A 165 5.22 -0.94 0.78
CA PHE A 165 5.58 -1.85 -0.29
C PHE A 165 6.22 -3.14 0.25
N LEU A 166 7.22 -3.03 1.12
CA LEU A 166 7.89 -4.19 1.74
C LEU A 166 6.93 -5.03 2.61
N LYS A 167 6.04 -4.38 3.39
CA LYS A 167 4.99 -5.09 4.15
C LYS A 167 4.06 -5.89 3.23
N ASN A 168 3.78 -5.35 2.04
CA ASN A 168 2.94 -6.03 1.06
C ASN A 168 3.66 -7.16 0.31
N SER A 169 4.98 -7.07 0.09
CA SER A 169 5.74 -8.18 -0.52
C SER A 169 5.77 -9.39 0.41
N LEU A 170 5.98 -9.21 1.71
CA LEU A 170 5.91 -10.30 2.70
C LEU A 170 4.52 -10.94 2.78
N LYS A 171 3.45 -10.14 2.69
CA LYS A 171 2.07 -10.67 2.70
C LYS A 171 1.82 -11.57 1.49
N LYS A 172 2.22 -11.13 0.29
CA LYS A 172 2.08 -11.92 -0.94
C LYS A 172 2.83 -13.25 -0.87
N GLU A 173 4.01 -13.27 -0.27
CA GLU A 173 4.79 -14.49 -0.11
C GLU A 173 4.23 -15.43 0.97
N ALA A 174 3.75 -14.88 2.10
CA ALA A 174 3.05 -15.67 3.10
C ALA A 174 1.76 -16.29 2.53
N GLU A 175 1.07 -15.58 1.64
CA GLU A 175 -0.09 -16.08 0.91
C GLU A 175 0.29 -17.17 -0.12
N SER A 176 1.40 -17.03 -0.84
CA SER A 176 1.88 -18.07 -1.78
C SER A 176 2.29 -19.35 -1.06
N LYS A 177 3.06 -19.26 0.04
CA LYS A 177 3.47 -20.41 0.86
C LYS A 177 2.30 -21.12 1.54
N LYS A 178 1.27 -20.37 1.98
CA LYS A 178 0.03 -20.95 2.52
C LYS A 178 -0.77 -21.72 1.47
N ASN A 179 -0.74 -21.28 0.21
CA ASN A 179 -1.37 -21.98 -0.90
C ASN A 179 -0.60 -23.27 -1.28
N GLU A 180 0.73 -23.27 -1.19
CA GLU A 180 1.54 -24.48 -1.45
C GLU A 180 1.38 -25.56 -0.36
N PHE A 181 1.28 -25.18 0.92
CA PHE A 181 1.05 -26.14 2.01
C PHE A 181 -0.35 -26.78 1.96
N LYS A 182 -1.37 -26.05 1.48
CA LYS A 182 -2.72 -26.61 1.27
C LYS A 182 -2.79 -27.64 0.16
N ILE A 183 -1.83 -27.67 -0.76
CA ILE A 183 -1.76 -28.68 -1.84
C ILE A 183 -1.19 -30.03 -1.32
N LYS A 184 -0.50 -30.05 -0.15
CA LYS A 184 0.21 -31.25 0.33
C LYS A 184 -0.32 -31.94 1.59
N SER A 185 -1.42 -31.49 2.20
CA SER A 185 -1.97 -32.19 3.37
C SER A 185 -3.49 -32.22 3.41
N SER A 186 -4.09 -33.25 2.81
CA SER A 186 -5.07 -34.16 3.46
C SER A 186 -5.66 -35.15 2.43
N PRO A 187 -5.71 -36.47 2.73
CA PRO A 187 -6.48 -37.42 1.96
C PRO A 187 -7.94 -37.35 2.43
N THR A 188 -8.72 -36.44 1.84
CA THR A 188 -10.18 -36.45 1.97
C THR A 188 -10.80 -36.82 0.64
N LYS A 189 -11.69 -37.82 0.74
CA LYS A 189 -12.39 -38.49 -0.36
C LYS A 189 -13.15 -37.46 -1.22
N ASP A 190 -13.03 -37.65 -2.54
CA ASP A 190 -13.80 -37.00 -3.61
C ASP A 190 -13.79 -35.47 -3.69
N ASN A 191 -12.73 -34.89 -4.28
CA ASN A 191 -12.79 -33.57 -4.93
C ASN A 191 -11.89 -33.43 -6.17
N ARG A 192 -11.60 -34.52 -6.89
CA ARG A 192 -10.77 -34.54 -8.12
C ARG A 192 -11.44 -33.90 -9.35
N LYS A 193 -12.31 -32.89 -9.22
CA LYS A 193 -13.06 -32.34 -10.37
C LYS A 193 -12.88 -30.85 -10.67
N TYR A 194 -12.11 -30.11 -9.87
CA TYR A 194 -11.98 -28.66 -10.07
C TYR A 194 -10.54 -28.13 -9.93
N ASN A 195 -9.56 -28.76 -10.59
CA ASN A 195 -8.26 -28.12 -10.81
C ASN A 195 -8.33 -27.26 -12.07
N LEU A 196 -8.65 -25.97 -11.91
CA LEU A 196 -8.43 -24.96 -12.94
C LEU A 196 -7.27 -24.08 -12.46
N SER A 197 -6.13 -24.07 -13.15
CA SER A 197 -5.01 -23.18 -12.82
C SER A 197 -5.14 -21.85 -13.57
N ASN A 198 -4.44 -20.81 -13.12
CA ASN A 198 -4.42 -19.51 -13.81
C ASN A 198 -3.91 -19.61 -15.26
N LYS A 199 -3.05 -20.60 -15.57
CA LYS A 199 -2.52 -20.83 -16.92
C LYS A 199 -3.58 -21.44 -17.85
N ASP A 200 -4.57 -22.14 -17.29
CA ASP A 200 -5.63 -22.79 -18.09
C ASP A 200 -6.72 -21.81 -18.51
N LEU A 201 -6.74 -20.57 -17.99
CA LEU A 201 -7.81 -19.59 -18.24
C LEU A 201 -7.79 -18.99 -19.66
N GLU A 202 -6.64 -19.02 -20.34
CA GLU A 202 -6.47 -18.39 -21.67
C GLU A 202 -7.17 -19.17 -22.78
N ASP A 203 -7.25 -20.50 -22.64
CA ASP A 203 -7.81 -21.40 -23.65
C ASP A 203 -9.32 -21.72 -23.41
N LEU A 204 -9.88 -21.25 -22.30
CA LEU A 204 -11.25 -21.58 -21.92
C LEU A 204 -12.29 -20.62 -22.51
N GLN A 205 -13.34 -21.21 -23.08
CA GLN A 205 -14.46 -20.45 -23.63
C GLN A 205 -15.46 -20.03 -22.55
N ASN A 206 -15.83 -18.75 -22.57
CA ASN A 206 -16.91 -18.23 -21.74
C ASN A 206 -18.27 -18.64 -22.31
N ASN A 207 -18.85 -19.71 -21.79
CA ASN A 207 -20.14 -20.17 -22.25
C ASN A 207 -21.27 -19.20 -21.85
N LEU A 208 -21.18 -18.51 -20.72
CA LEU A 208 -22.23 -17.61 -20.23
C LEU A 208 -22.34 -16.33 -21.06
N ILE A 209 -21.20 -15.78 -21.49
CA ILE A 209 -21.11 -14.57 -22.31
C ILE A 209 -20.00 -14.77 -23.37
N PRO A 210 -20.31 -15.45 -24.50
CA PRO A 210 -19.31 -15.92 -25.48
C PRO A 210 -18.39 -14.85 -26.09
N LYS A 211 -18.79 -13.58 -26.06
CA LYS A 211 -18.00 -12.46 -26.61
C LYS A 211 -16.96 -11.90 -25.63
N ILE A 212 -16.90 -12.41 -24.40
CA ILE A 212 -15.96 -11.95 -23.37
C ILE A 212 -15.00 -13.08 -23.05
N LYS A 213 -13.70 -12.82 -23.09
CA LYS A 213 -12.70 -13.84 -22.73
C LYS A 213 -12.76 -14.15 -21.24
N ILE A 214 -12.50 -15.41 -20.87
CA ILE A 214 -12.45 -15.83 -19.46
C ILE A 214 -11.39 -15.03 -18.68
N THR A 215 -10.28 -14.68 -19.32
CA THR A 215 -9.25 -13.79 -18.76
C THR A 215 -9.81 -12.43 -18.32
N ASP A 216 -10.71 -11.84 -19.09
CA ASP A 216 -11.32 -10.55 -18.78
C ASP A 216 -12.30 -10.66 -17.60
N VAL A 217 -13.05 -11.78 -17.55
CA VAL A 217 -13.89 -12.13 -16.41
C VAL A 217 -13.04 -12.28 -15.14
N TYR A 218 -11.94 -13.03 -15.23
CA TYR A 218 -11.01 -13.22 -14.13
C TYR A 218 -10.46 -11.89 -13.63
N ASN A 219 -9.92 -11.08 -14.54
CA ASN A 219 -9.34 -9.78 -14.21
C ASN A 219 -10.33 -8.85 -13.51
N HIS A 220 -11.59 -8.83 -13.98
CA HIS A 220 -12.64 -8.04 -13.36
C HIS A 220 -12.94 -8.49 -11.92
N PHE A 221 -13.14 -9.79 -11.70
CA PHE A 221 -13.53 -10.31 -10.39
C PHE A 221 -12.37 -10.57 -9.44
N ASN A 222 -11.12 -10.54 -9.91
CA ASN A 222 -9.90 -10.59 -9.08
C ASN A 222 -9.83 -9.42 -8.08
N VAL A 223 -10.62 -8.36 -8.27
CA VAL A 223 -10.78 -7.31 -7.25
C VAL A 223 -11.34 -7.85 -5.93
N LEU A 224 -12.15 -8.92 -5.95
CA LEU A 224 -12.74 -9.52 -4.74
C LEU A 224 -11.72 -10.29 -3.90
N THR A 225 -10.57 -10.67 -4.47
CA THR A 225 -9.46 -11.30 -3.74
C THR A 225 -8.48 -10.28 -3.17
N LYS A 226 -8.60 -9.00 -3.58
CA LYS A 226 -7.72 -7.89 -3.17
C LYS A 226 -8.41 -6.85 -2.31
N THR A 227 -9.73 -6.78 -2.36
CA THR A 227 -10.53 -5.82 -1.57
C THR A 227 -10.90 -6.45 -0.24
N THR A 228 -10.74 -5.70 0.85
CA THR A 228 -11.09 -6.14 2.19
C THR A 228 -12.41 -5.54 2.69
N ASN A 229 -13.04 -6.21 3.66
CA ASN A 229 -14.12 -5.64 4.47
C ASN A 229 -13.57 -4.68 5.55
N LYS A 230 -14.45 -4.19 6.44
CA LYS A 230 -14.06 -3.33 7.57
C LYS A 230 -13.12 -4.02 8.58
N ASN A 231 -13.06 -5.35 8.56
CA ASN A 231 -12.22 -6.17 9.43
C ASN A 231 -10.90 -6.55 8.77
N ASN A 232 -10.55 -5.96 7.62
CA ASN A 232 -9.36 -6.29 6.83
C ASN A 232 -9.32 -7.72 6.28
N GLU A 233 -10.47 -8.37 6.10
CA GLU A 233 -10.59 -9.70 5.50
C GLU A 233 -11.00 -9.62 4.03
N PHE A 234 -10.35 -10.39 3.16
CA PHE A 234 -10.69 -10.45 1.73
C PHE A 234 -12.05 -11.12 1.50
N TYR A 235 -12.80 -10.64 0.50
CA TYR A 235 -14.12 -11.20 0.17
C TYR A 235 -14.03 -12.64 -0.35
N LEU A 236 -13.06 -12.93 -1.24
CA LEU A 236 -12.85 -14.26 -1.80
C LEU A 236 -11.39 -14.69 -1.68
N THR A 237 -11.16 -15.99 -1.53
CA THR A 237 -9.86 -16.59 -1.83
C THR A 237 -9.69 -16.76 -3.36
N GLN A 238 -8.46 -17.00 -3.81
CA GLN A 238 -8.21 -17.30 -5.23
C GLN A 238 -8.94 -18.56 -5.69
N GLU A 239 -9.01 -19.59 -4.84
CA GLU A 239 -9.74 -20.82 -5.13
C GLU A 239 -11.25 -20.56 -5.32
N GLN A 240 -11.86 -19.79 -4.42
CA GLN A 240 -13.27 -19.41 -4.53
C GLN A 240 -13.56 -18.60 -5.79
N LEU A 241 -12.63 -17.74 -6.21
CA LEU A 241 -12.73 -17.00 -7.47
C LEU A 241 -12.69 -17.96 -8.68
N LEU A 242 -11.79 -18.94 -8.68
CA LEU A 242 -11.67 -19.91 -9.77
C LEU A 242 -12.89 -20.83 -9.84
N ILE A 243 -13.40 -21.30 -8.69
CA ILE A 243 -14.65 -22.07 -8.60
C ILE A 243 -15.82 -21.24 -9.13
N PHE A 244 -15.91 -19.96 -8.75
CA PHE A 244 -16.91 -19.05 -9.27
C PHE A 244 -16.85 -18.92 -10.80
N ILE A 245 -15.66 -18.63 -11.34
CA ILE A 245 -15.49 -18.44 -12.78
C ILE A 245 -15.83 -19.72 -13.54
N LYS A 246 -15.30 -20.85 -13.09
CA LYS A 246 -15.55 -22.15 -13.73
C LYS A 246 -17.02 -22.52 -13.66
N SER A 247 -17.61 -22.53 -12.47
CA SER A 247 -19.00 -22.97 -12.29
C SER A 247 -20.00 -22.06 -13.01
N VAL A 248 -19.76 -20.75 -13.04
CA VAL A 248 -20.73 -19.78 -13.57
C VAL A 248 -20.52 -19.50 -15.06
N PHE A 249 -19.29 -19.19 -15.48
CA PHE A 249 -19.01 -18.72 -16.83
C PHE A 249 -18.68 -19.86 -17.81
N ILE A 250 -18.09 -20.94 -17.32
CA ILE A 250 -17.68 -22.08 -18.16
C ILE A 250 -18.74 -23.17 -18.10
N ASP A 251 -19.01 -23.73 -16.92
CA ASP A 251 -19.88 -24.91 -16.76
C ASP A 251 -21.38 -24.55 -16.78
N LYS A 252 -21.73 -23.27 -16.60
CA LYS A 252 -23.12 -22.78 -16.44
C LYS A 252 -23.91 -23.52 -15.36
N LYS A 253 -23.23 -24.00 -14.33
CA LYS A 253 -23.80 -24.68 -13.17
C LYS A 253 -23.27 -23.98 -11.92
N PRO A 254 -23.77 -22.78 -11.58
CA PRO A 254 -23.29 -22.01 -10.44
C PRO A 254 -23.28 -22.85 -9.16
N ILE A 255 -22.13 -22.88 -8.50
CA ILE A 255 -22.00 -23.48 -7.17
C ILE A 255 -22.13 -22.33 -6.18
N LYS A 256 -23.12 -22.41 -5.30
CA LYS A 256 -23.34 -21.38 -4.28
C LYS A 256 -22.27 -21.52 -3.21
N GLN A 257 -21.57 -20.44 -2.91
CA GLN A 257 -20.47 -20.43 -1.95
C GLN A 257 -20.58 -19.24 -0.98
N ASP A 258 -20.00 -19.40 0.20
CA ASP A 258 -19.87 -18.32 1.19
C ASP A 258 -18.67 -17.42 0.87
N PHE A 259 -18.73 -16.17 1.30
CA PHE A 259 -17.56 -15.29 1.27
C PHE A 259 -16.56 -15.71 2.34
N ASN A 260 -15.28 -15.42 2.08
CA ASN A 260 -14.19 -15.70 3.01
C ASN A 260 -14.22 -14.81 4.28
N CYS A 261 -14.85 -13.64 4.20
CA CYS A 261 -14.91 -12.66 5.28
C CYS A 261 -16.20 -12.72 6.13
N GLN A 262 -16.12 -12.34 7.39
CA GLN A 262 -17.30 -12.10 8.24
C GLN A 262 -17.86 -10.68 7.99
N GLY A 263 -19.19 -10.51 8.05
CA GLY A 263 -19.80 -9.17 7.90
C GLY A 263 -19.63 -8.55 6.50
N ILE A 264 -20.11 -9.23 5.47
CA ILE A 264 -20.02 -8.80 4.06
C ILE A 264 -20.63 -7.40 3.87
N THR A 265 -19.86 -6.46 3.32
CA THR A 265 -20.41 -5.16 2.90
C THR A 265 -21.10 -5.33 1.54
N LYS A 266 -22.38 -5.75 1.56
CA LYS A 266 -23.17 -6.05 0.35
C LYS A 266 -23.10 -4.97 -0.73
N LYS A 267 -23.08 -3.69 -0.34
CA LYS A 267 -22.98 -2.55 -1.27
C LYS A 267 -21.73 -2.62 -2.15
N THR A 268 -20.58 -2.95 -1.56
CA THR A 268 -19.30 -3.06 -2.27
C THR A 268 -19.34 -4.20 -3.30
N VAL A 269 -19.82 -5.37 -2.88
CA VAL A 269 -19.95 -6.53 -3.77
C VAL A 269 -20.93 -6.23 -4.91
N ARG A 270 -22.13 -5.70 -4.61
CA ARG A 270 -23.10 -5.30 -5.65
C ARG A 270 -22.49 -4.34 -6.66
N LYS A 271 -21.71 -3.35 -6.21
CA LYS A 271 -21.04 -2.39 -7.09
C LYS A 271 -20.06 -3.08 -8.06
N ILE A 272 -19.30 -4.08 -7.60
CA ILE A 272 -18.37 -4.83 -8.47
C ILE A 272 -19.13 -5.59 -9.57
N PHE A 273 -20.22 -6.28 -9.22
CA PHE A 273 -21.05 -6.99 -10.18
C PHE A 273 -21.82 -6.05 -11.11
N TYR A 274 -22.27 -4.91 -10.59
CA TYR A 274 -22.91 -3.87 -11.40
C TYR A 274 -21.94 -3.26 -12.41
N ASN A 275 -20.67 -3.02 -12.02
CA ASN A 275 -19.64 -2.57 -12.95
C ASN A 275 -19.40 -3.60 -14.06
N PHE A 276 -19.39 -4.89 -13.71
CA PHE A 276 -19.28 -5.96 -14.70
C PHE A 276 -20.41 -5.89 -15.73
N TYR A 277 -21.65 -5.70 -15.25
CA TYR A 277 -22.80 -5.44 -16.10
C TYR A 277 -22.61 -4.19 -16.97
N PHE A 278 -22.21 -3.07 -16.38
CA PHE A 278 -22.10 -1.80 -17.08
C PHE A 278 -21.10 -1.85 -18.23
N TYR A 279 -19.96 -2.52 -18.04
CA TYR A 279 -18.92 -2.66 -19.07
C TYR A 279 -19.34 -3.61 -20.18
N ASN A 280 -20.10 -4.65 -19.85
CA ASN A 280 -20.37 -5.75 -20.79
C ASN A 280 -21.77 -5.71 -21.40
N ARG A 281 -22.65 -4.81 -20.96
CA ARG A 281 -24.02 -4.72 -21.52
C ARG A 281 -24.06 -4.48 -23.02
N LYS A 282 -23.06 -3.82 -23.59
CA LYS A 282 -23.00 -3.49 -25.03
C LYS A 282 -22.63 -4.69 -25.92
N VAL A 283 -21.96 -5.71 -25.38
CA VAL A 283 -21.54 -6.87 -26.20
C VAL A 283 -22.64 -7.92 -26.33
N GLU A 284 -23.64 -7.90 -25.45
CA GLU A 284 -24.74 -8.85 -25.43
C GLU A 284 -25.81 -8.52 -26.48
N SER A 285 -26.25 -9.53 -27.23
CA SER A 285 -27.24 -9.37 -28.31
C SER A 285 -28.66 -9.13 -27.77
N ASN A 286 -28.98 -9.67 -26.59
CA ASN A 286 -30.29 -9.50 -25.97
C ASN A 286 -30.23 -8.49 -24.81
N GLN A 287 -30.75 -7.29 -25.05
CA GLN A 287 -30.81 -6.23 -24.05
C GLN A 287 -31.98 -6.39 -23.06
N THR A 288 -32.98 -7.21 -23.39
CA THR A 288 -34.10 -7.44 -22.48
C THR A 288 -33.64 -8.33 -21.31
N LYS A 289 -33.92 -7.89 -20.07
CA LYS A 289 -33.53 -8.59 -18.82
C LYS A 289 -32.02 -8.76 -18.60
N ILE A 290 -31.16 -8.02 -19.32
CA ILE A 290 -29.71 -8.13 -19.16
C ILE A 290 -29.24 -7.80 -17.74
N LYS A 291 -29.77 -6.73 -17.13
CA LYS A 291 -29.45 -6.38 -15.74
C LYS A 291 -29.79 -7.53 -14.77
N ARG A 292 -30.89 -8.23 -15.03
CA ARG A 292 -31.34 -9.40 -14.27
C ARG A 292 -30.40 -10.59 -14.45
N LYS A 293 -29.92 -10.86 -15.68
CA LYS A 293 -28.89 -11.88 -15.96
C LYS A 293 -27.66 -11.66 -15.09
N TYR A 294 -27.12 -10.44 -15.02
CA TYR A 294 -25.92 -10.14 -14.25
C TYR A 294 -26.15 -10.16 -12.74
N PHE A 295 -27.33 -9.77 -12.27
CA PHE A 295 -27.71 -9.97 -10.88
C PHE A 295 -27.79 -11.47 -10.53
N ASN A 296 -28.31 -12.31 -11.43
CA ASN A 296 -28.40 -13.75 -11.19
C ASN A 296 -27.02 -14.39 -11.04
N ILE A 297 -25.98 -13.89 -11.72
CA ILE A 297 -24.58 -14.32 -11.51
C ILE A 297 -24.22 -14.18 -10.03
N LEU A 298 -24.52 -13.04 -9.41
CA LEU A 298 -24.28 -12.80 -7.99
C LEU A 298 -25.15 -13.69 -7.09
N ASN A 299 -26.46 -13.69 -7.32
CA ASN A 299 -27.44 -14.38 -6.47
C ASN A 299 -27.29 -15.92 -6.49
N GLN A 300 -26.92 -16.48 -7.64
CA GLN A 300 -26.75 -17.93 -7.79
C GLN A 300 -25.37 -18.40 -7.29
N ALA A 301 -24.34 -17.56 -7.40
CA ALA A 301 -23.00 -17.93 -6.99
C ALA A 301 -22.70 -17.70 -5.50
N PHE A 302 -23.37 -16.76 -4.84
CA PHE A 302 -22.97 -16.37 -3.47
C PHE A 302 -24.14 -16.39 -2.48
N HIS A 303 -23.86 -16.94 -1.28
CA HIS A 303 -24.76 -16.82 -0.14
C HIS A 303 -24.87 -15.36 0.33
N GLY A 304 -25.97 -15.05 1.02
CA GLY A 304 -26.25 -13.72 1.53
C GLY A 304 -26.92 -12.76 0.54
N PHE A 305 -27.02 -13.09 -0.74
CA PHE A 305 -27.80 -12.32 -1.72
C PHE A 305 -29.12 -13.01 -2.04
N ASN A 306 -30.19 -12.23 -2.20
CA ASN A 306 -31.52 -12.71 -2.53
C ASN A 306 -32.28 -11.70 -3.41
N GLU A 307 -33.51 -12.05 -3.82
CA GLU A 307 -34.33 -11.23 -4.71
C GLU A 307 -34.52 -9.77 -4.28
N ASN A 308 -34.54 -9.49 -2.98
CA ASN A 308 -34.69 -8.11 -2.48
C ASN A 308 -33.45 -7.27 -2.79
N ASP A 309 -32.27 -7.88 -2.96
CA ASP A 309 -31.04 -7.18 -3.32
C ASP A 309 -31.03 -6.72 -4.80
N TYR A 310 -31.98 -7.17 -5.63
CA TYR A 310 -32.05 -6.77 -7.05
C TYR A 310 -32.38 -5.28 -7.22
N THR A 311 -33.26 -4.74 -6.37
CA THR A 311 -33.67 -3.33 -6.43
C THR A 311 -32.50 -2.39 -6.11
N ASP A 312 -31.59 -2.85 -5.25
CA ASP A 312 -30.38 -2.14 -4.84
C ASP A 312 -29.13 -2.54 -5.64
N PHE A 313 -29.29 -3.33 -6.71
CA PHE A 313 -28.18 -3.74 -7.57
C PHE A 313 -27.53 -2.57 -8.32
N ALA A 314 -28.23 -1.43 -8.44
CA ALA A 314 -27.75 -0.23 -9.14
C ALA A 314 -27.61 1.02 -8.26
N LYS A 315 -27.77 0.90 -6.93
CA LYS A 315 -27.69 2.01 -5.96
C LYS A 315 -26.41 1.93 -5.14
#